data_AF-R8NIR7-F1
#
_entry.id   AF-R8NIR7-F1
#
_cell.length_a   1.000
_cell.length_b   1.000
_cell.length_c   1.000
_cell.angle_alpha   90.00
_cell.angle_beta   90.00
_cell.angle_gamma   90.00
#
_symmetry.space_group_name_H-M   'P 1'
#
loop_
_entity.id
_entity.type
_entity.pdbx_description
1 polymer ?
#
loop_
_entity_poly.entity_id
_entity_poly.type
_entity_poly.pdbx_seq_one_letter_code
_entity_poly.pdbx_strand_id
1 'polypeptide(L)'
;MKQLSLLSTINKETERKIQKEVINILREYQALKMRLEHEAEQDYINVFPELCDSKELYRSKVKLIEQVLNEILDHDERNIIMMKFLTNKNWKDSYVQNELMLSNSYFYQKKKNAIKLLAIALGVM
;
A
#
# COMPACT_ATOMS: atom_id res chain seq x y z
N MET A 1 -24.49 -10.16 -23.30
CA MET A 1 -23.28 -9.58 -22.68
C MET A 1 -23.64 -9.13 -21.28
N LYS A 2 -23.08 -9.76 -20.24
CA LYS A 2 -23.40 -9.47 -18.83
C LYS A 2 -22.64 -8.21 -18.43
N GLN A 3 -23.35 -7.11 -18.27
CA GLN A 3 -22.82 -5.84 -17.78
C GLN A 3 -22.13 -6.06 -16.43
N LEU A 4 -20.86 -5.68 -16.30
CA LEU A 4 -20.08 -5.70 -15.06
C LEU A 4 -20.55 -4.62 -14.06
N SER A 5 -21.86 -4.49 -13.85
CA SER A 5 -22.46 -3.50 -12.95
C SER A 5 -22.47 -3.93 -11.48
N LEU A 6 -21.54 -4.80 -11.05
CA LEU A 6 -21.43 -5.20 -9.64
C LEU A 6 -20.68 -4.18 -8.76
N LEU A 7 -20.04 -3.17 -9.37
CA LEU A 7 -19.52 -2.01 -8.62
C LEU A 7 -20.53 -0.86 -8.64
N SER A 8 -21.76 -1.13 -8.21
CA SER A 8 -22.72 -0.07 -7.92
C SER A 8 -22.15 0.81 -6.80
N THR A 9 -21.58 1.93 -7.20
CA THR A 9 -21.35 3.15 -6.40
C THR A 9 -20.95 2.88 -4.94
N ILE A 10 -19.71 2.45 -4.71
CA ILE A 10 -19.13 2.50 -3.35
C ILE A 10 -19.38 3.92 -2.85
N ASN A 11 -20.15 4.05 -1.77
CA ASN A 11 -20.53 5.37 -1.29
C ASN A 11 -19.26 6.09 -0.77
N LYS A 12 -19.28 7.43 -0.77
CA LYS A 12 -18.11 8.24 -0.38
C LYS A 12 -17.58 7.91 1.02
N GLU A 13 -18.43 7.42 1.91
CA GLU A 13 -18.03 7.00 3.27
C GLU A 13 -17.20 5.71 3.23
N THR A 14 -17.62 4.73 2.44
CA THR A 14 -16.92 3.46 2.27
C THR A 14 -15.58 3.68 1.59
N GLU A 15 -15.51 4.52 0.55
CA GLU A 15 -14.23 4.89 -0.07
C GLU A 15 -13.25 5.51 0.94
N ARG A 16 -13.73 6.35 1.86
CA ARG A 16 -12.90 6.93 2.93
C ARG A 16 -12.43 5.89 3.94
N LYS A 17 -13.27 4.92 4.30
CA LYS A 17 -12.92 3.82 5.20
C LYS A 17 -11.84 2.93 4.57
N ILE A 18 -12.05 2.51 3.32
CA ILE A 18 -11.07 1.73 2.55
C ILE A 18 -9.74 2.49 2.46
N GLN A 19 -9.78 3.77 2.10
CA GLN A 19 -8.57 4.59 2.03
C GLN A 19 -7.83 4.66 3.37
N LYS A 20 -8.54 4.87 4.48
CA LYS A 20 -7.94 4.92 5.81
C LYS A 20 -7.30 3.58 6.18
N GLU A 21 -7.97 2.48 5.87
CA GLU A 21 -7.47 1.13 6.14
C GLU A 21 -6.20 0.82 5.35
N VAL A 22 -6.21 1.10 4.04
CA VAL A 22 -5.02 0.94 3.19
C VAL A 22 -3.85 1.77 3.72
N ILE A 23 -4.09 3.02 4.14
CA ILE A 23 -3.03 3.88 4.70
C ILE A 23 -2.47 3.29 6.00
N ASN A 24 -3.31 2.73 6.87
CA ASN A 24 -2.84 2.06 8.09
C ASN A 24 -1.98 0.84 7.77
N ILE A 25 -2.41 0.01 6.81
CA ILE A 25 -1.65 -1.17 6.37
C ILE A 25 -0.30 -0.76 5.77
N LEU A 26 -0.23 0.33 5.00
CA LEU A 26 1.03 0.83 4.45
C LEU A 26 2.00 1.32 5.54
N ARG A 27 1.49 1.92 6.63
CA ARG A 27 2.32 2.30 7.79
C ARG A 27 2.85 1.08 8.53
N GLU A 28 1.99 0.08 8.74
CA GLU A 28 2.39 -1.19 9.35
C GLU A 28 3.45 -1.90 8.50
N TYR A 29 3.29 -1.88 7.18
CA TYR A 29 4.28 -2.38 6.24
C TYR A 29 5.66 -1.74 6.42
N GLN A 30 5.75 -0.42 6.61
CA GLN A 30 7.05 0.24 6.85
C GLN A 30 7.73 -0.30 8.11
N ALA A 31 6.96 -0.47 9.20
CA ALA A 31 7.49 -0.99 10.46
C ALA A 31 7.91 -2.46 10.33
N LEU A 32 7.09 -3.29 9.67
CA LEU A 32 7.39 -4.71 9.43
C LEU A 32 8.62 -4.89 8.54
N LYS A 33 8.73 -4.08 7.47
CA LYS A 33 9.88 -4.10 6.57
C LYS A 33 11.18 -3.75 7.30
N MET A 34 11.20 -2.65 8.06
CA MET A 34 12.35 -2.25 8.86
C MET A 34 12.76 -3.35 9.86
N ARG A 35 11.77 -3.99 10.52
CA ARG A 35 12.04 -5.10 11.44
C ARG A 35 12.68 -6.30 10.71
N LEU A 36 12.14 -6.70 9.57
CA LEU A 36 12.67 -7.83 8.80
C LEU A 36 14.08 -7.56 8.26
N GLU A 37 14.37 -6.34 7.83
CA GLU A 37 15.70 -5.91 7.39
C GLU A 37 16.71 -5.98 8.54
N HIS A 38 16.38 -5.43 9.71
CA HIS A 38 17.24 -5.51 10.90
C HIS A 38 17.49 -6.95 11.37
N GLU A 39 16.46 -7.81 11.34
CA GLU A 39 16.61 -9.22 11.71
C GLU A 39 17.48 -10.01 10.71
N ALA A 40 17.48 -9.63 9.43
CA ALA A 40 18.34 -10.25 8.41
C ALA A 40 19.81 -9.85 8.58
N GLU A 41 20.07 -8.61 9.02
CA GLU A 41 21.42 -8.10 9.27
C GLU A 41 22.05 -8.66 10.55
N GLN A 42 21.24 -9.02 11.55
CA GLN A 42 21.71 -9.44 12.88
C GLN A 42 22.02 -10.94 13.03
N ASP A 43 21.91 -11.74 11.96
CA ASP A 43 22.11 -13.21 11.97
C ASP A 43 21.47 -13.89 13.20
N TYR A 44 20.28 -13.40 13.56
CA TYR A 44 19.67 -13.69 14.85
C TYR A 44 19.26 -15.18 14.88
N ILE A 45 20.02 -15.99 15.60
CA ILE A 45 19.66 -17.38 15.91
C ILE A 45 18.29 -17.33 16.59
N ASN A 46 17.26 -17.81 15.90
CA ASN A 46 15.91 -17.77 16.42
C ASN A 46 15.78 -18.74 17.61
N VAL A 47 15.93 -18.21 18.82
CA VAL A 47 15.92 -19.00 20.06
C VAL A 47 14.52 -19.50 20.45
N PHE A 48 13.46 -19.04 19.76
CA PHE A 48 12.07 -19.40 20.05
C PHE A 48 11.28 -19.73 18.78
N PRO A 49 11.14 -21.02 18.42
CA PRO A 49 10.41 -21.47 17.24
C PRO A 49 8.93 -21.08 17.22
N GLU A 50 8.29 -20.92 18.38
CA GLU A 50 6.87 -20.56 18.49
C GLU A 50 6.56 -19.15 17.96
N LEU A 51 7.58 -18.28 17.84
CA LEU A 51 7.43 -16.96 17.22
C LEU A 51 7.55 -17.01 15.68
N CYS A 52 7.93 -18.16 15.08
CA CYS A 52 8.07 -18.30 13.62
C CYS A 52 6.75 -18.11 12.86
N ASP A 53 5.62 -18.57 13.39
CA ASP A 53 4.34 -18.50 12.68
C ASP A 53 3.91 -17.05 12.45
N SER A 54 4.15 -16.18 13.44
CA SER A 54 3.93 -14.74 13.30
C SER A 54 4.89 -14.09 12.29
N LYS A 55 6.14 -14.59 12.22
CA LYS A 55 7.18 -14.09 11.32
C LYS A 55 6.89 -14.42 9.86
N GLU A 56 6.46 -15.64 9.56
CA GLU A 56 6.06 -16.06 8.21
C GLU A 56 4.83 -15.29 7.72
N LEU A 57 3.89 -14.99 8.62
CA LEU A 57 2.76 -14.12 8.32
C LEU A 57 3.23 -12.70 7.95
N TYR A 58 4.11 -12.10 8.75
CA TYR A 58 4.65 -10.76 8.46
C TYR A 58 5.45 -10.72 7.15
N ARG A 59 6.28 -11.73 6.88
CA ARG A 59 7.01 -11.87 5.61
C ARG A 59 6.05 -11.94 4.43
N SER A 60 5.01 -12.76 4.54
CA SER A 60 4.00 -12.90 3.50
C SER A 60 3.26 -11.58 3.24
N LYS A 61 2.91 -10.84 4.31
CA LYS A 61 2.25 -9.53 4.20
C LYS A 61 3.15 -8.48 3.55
N VAL A 62 4.43 -8.41 3.95
CA VAL A 62 5.41 -7.50 3.34
C VAL A 62 5.60 -7.84 1.86
N LYS A 63 5.78 -9.12 1.54
CA LYS A 63 5.94 -9.60 0.16
C LYS A 63 4.73 -9.26 -0.71
N LEU A 64 3.51 -9.46 -0.21
CA LEU A 64 2.29 -9.12 -0.96
C LEU A 64 2.24 -7.63 -1.32
N ILE A 65 2.58 -6.75 -0.37
CA ILE A 65 2.59 -5.30 -0.61
C ILE A 65 3.71 -4.94 -1.60
N GLU A 66 4.89 -5.53 -1.47
CA GLU A 66 5.98 -5.35 -2.44
C GLU A 66 5.60 -5.81 -3.84
N GLN A 67 4.87 -6.92 -4.00
CA GLN A 67 4.37 -7.36 -5.30
C GLN A 67 3.37 -6.37 -5.89
N VAL A 68 2.44 -5.84 -5.08
CA VAL A 68 1.47 -4.86 -5.58
C VAL A 68 2.18 -3.58 -6.04
N LEU A 69 3.10 -3.06 -5.23
CA LEU A 69 3.92 -1.90 -5.60
C LEU A 69 4.74 -2.21 -6.87
N ASN A 70 5.43 -3.34 -6.84
CA ASN A 70 6.22 -4.12 -7.82
C ASN A 70 5.69 -4.24 -9.24
N GLU A 71 4.50 -4.83 -9.33
CA GLU A 71 4.06 -5.58 -10.51
C GLU A 71 2.66 -5.13 -10.95
N ILE A 72 1.89 -4.53 -10.04
CA ILE A 72 0.49 -4.15 -10.29
C ILE A 72 0.34 -2.65 -10.51
N LEU A 73 0.99 -1.82 -9.67
CA LEU A 73 0.94 -0.37 -9.82
C LEU A 73 1.84 0.07 -10.97
N ASP A 74 1.32 0.97 -11.81
CA ASP A 74 2.16 1.64 -12.79
C ASP A 74 3.14 2.63 -12.13
N HIS A 75 4.04 3.20 -12.94
CA HIS A 75 5.10 4.08 -12.45
C HIS A 75 4.56 5.29 -11.66
N ASP A 76 3.52 5.95 -12.18
CA ASP A 76 2.96 7.14 -11.54
C ASP A 76 2.21 6.77 -10.27
N GLU A 77 1.42 5.70 -10.32
CA GLU A 77 0.70 5.16 -9.16
C GLU A 77 1.66 4.80 -8.03
N ARG A 78 2.73 4.08 -8.34
CA ARG A 78 3.77 3.73 -7.36
C ARG A 78 4.41 4.96 -6.77
N ASN A 79 4.83 5.92 -7.60
CA ASN A 79 5.49 7.14 -7.13
C ASN A 79 4.57 7.96 -6.21
N ILE A 80 3.28 8.05 -6.55
CA ILE A 80 2.27 8.69 -5.69
C ILE A 80 2.20 7.96 -4.34
N ILE A 81 2.07 6.63 -4.33
CA ILE A 81 1.99 5.86 -3.07
C ILE A 81 3.27 6.01 -2.25
N MET A 82 4.43 5.91 -2.89
CA MET A 82 5.73 6.03 -2.25
C MET A 82 5.87 7.39 -1.56
N MET A 83 5.70 8.49 -2.30
CA MET A 83 5.83 9.83 -1.74
C MET A 83 4.78 10.10 -0.66
N LYS A 84 3.51 9.76 -0.93
CA LYS A 84 2.40 10.17 -0.08
C LYS A 84 2.27 9.36 1.20
N PHE A 85 2.61 8.07 1.17
CA PHE A 85 2.28 7.14 2.24
C PHE A 85 3.47 6.32 2.75
N LEU A 86 4.54 6.15 1.97
CA LEU A 86 5.72 5.36 2.35
C LEU A 86 6.94 6.22 2.68
N THR A 87 6.79 7.55 2.77
CA THR A 87 7.78 8.42 3.40
C THR A 87 7.32 8.80 4.81
N ASN A 88 8.25 9.17 5.70
CA ASN A 88 7.89 9.66 7.03
C ASN A 88 7.18 11.05 6.97
N LYS A 89 7.21 11.70 5.80
CA LYS A 89 6.73 13.06 5.60
C LYS A 89 5.28 13.03 5.12
N ASN A 90 4.42 13.81 5.76
CA ASN A 90 3.05 13.99 5.31
C ASN A 90 2.95 15.09 4.24
N TRP A 91 3.40 14.77 3.02
CA TRP A 91 3.37 15.70 1.90
C TRP A 91 1.94 16.06 1.50
N LYS A 92 1.68 17.33 1.17
CA LYS A 92 0.39 17.75 0.60
C LYS A 92 0.21 17.16 -0.80
N ASP A 93 -1.03 16.90 -1.20
CA ASP A 93 -1.33 16.39 -2.54
C ASP A 93 -0.77 17.31 -3.64
N SER A 94 -0.89 18.63 -3.46
CA SER A 94 -0.32 19.62 -4.38
C SER A 94 1.21 19.54 -4.50
N TYR A 95 1.90 19.20 -3.41
CA TYR A 95 3.36 19.05 -3.44
C TYR A 95 3.75 17.81 -4.25
N VAL A 96 3.12 16.66 -3.96
CA VAL A 96 3.38 15.40 -4.70
C VAL A 96 3.03 15.56 -6.17
N GLN A 97 1.90 16.20 -6.47
CA GLN A 97 1.48 16.47 -7.84
C GLN A 97 2.53 17.30 -8.60
N ASN A 98 3.04 18.38 -7.99
CA ASN A 98 4.03 19.25 -8.61
C ASN A 98 5.38 18.54 -8.77
N GLU A 99 5.84 17.80 -7.75
CA GLU A 99 7.10 17.04 -7.79
C GLU A 99 7.09 16.00 -8.91
N LEU A 100 5.95 15.32 -9.10
CA LEU A 100 5.78 14.31 -10.16
C LEU A 100 5.38 14.92 -11.51
N MET A 101 5.26 16.25 -11.60
CA MET A 101 4.83 16.98 -12.82
C MET A 101 3.51 16.47 -13.42
N LEU A 102 2.57 16.07 -12.57
CA LEU A 102 1.30 15.49 -13.00
C LEU A 102 0.20 16.54 -13.12
N SER A 103 -0.68 16.37 -14.12
CA SER A 103 -1.90 17.18 -14.19
C SER A 103 -2.87 16.80 -13.06
N ASN A 104 -3.67 17.76 -12.61
CA ASN A 104 -4.52 17.61 -11.42
C ASN A 104 -5.50 16.42 -11.56
N SER A 105 -6.22 16.33 -12.68
CA SER A 105 -7.14 15.22 -12.95
C SER A 105 -6.43 13.87 -12.98
N TYR A 106 -5.26 13.81 -13.61
CA TYR A 106 -4.48 12.59 -13.76
C TYR A 106 -3.93 12.11 -12.41
N PHE A 107 -3.41 13.03 -11.58
CA PHE A 107 -2.95 12.73 -10.23
C PHE A 107 -4.06 12.08 -9.38
N TYR A 108 -5.25 12.69 -9.31
CA TYR A 108 -6.34 12.15 -8.49
C TYR A 108 -6.88 10.82 -9.04
N GLN A 109 -6.89 10.64 -10.37
CA GLN A 109 -7.26 9.37 -11.00
C GLN A 109 -6.28 8.26 -10.61
N LYS A 110 -4.97 8.48 -10.79
CA LYS A 110 -3.92 7.51 -10.45
C LYS A 110 -3.89 7.20 -8.95
N LYS A 111 -3.98 8.23 -8.10
CA LYS A 111 -4.07 8.07 -6.65
C LYS A 111 -5.25 7.19 -6.24
N LYS A 112 -6.44 7.43 -6.81
CA LYS A 112 -7.64 6.64 -6.53
C LYS A 112 -7.48 5.20 -7.01
N ASN A 113 -6.93 5.00 -8.21
CA ASN A 113 -6.73 3.67 -8.78
C ASN A 113 -5.72 2.86 -7.97
N ALA A 114 -4.59 3.46 -7.58
CA ALA A 114 -3.56 2.81 -6.76
C ALA A 114 -4.12 2.32 -5.41
N ILE A 115 -4.89 3.15 -4.71
CA ILE A 115 -5.54 2.78 -3.45
C ILE A 115 -6.54 1.64 -3.66
N LYS A 116 -7.29 1.67 -4.76
CA LYS A 116 -8.24 0.60 -5.10
C LYS A 116 -7.54 -0.73 -5.38
N LEU A 117 -6.44 -0.72 -6.14
CA LEU A 117 -5.65 -1.92 -6.45
C LEU A 117 -5.02 -2.51 -5.18
N LEU A 118 -4.48 -1.66 -4.30
CA LEU A 118 -4.02 -2.07 -2.97
C LEU A 118 -5.16 -2.68 -2.15
N ALA A 119 -6.34 -2.05 -2.12
CA ALA A 119 -7.47 -2.55 -1.37
C ALA A 119 -7.93 -3.94 -1.86
N ILE A 120 -7.97 -4.14 -3.19
CA ILE A 120 -8.29 -5.43 -3.81
C ILE A 120 -7.28 -6.50 -3.38
N ALA A 121 -5.99 -6.22 -3.54
CA ALA A 121 -4.93 -7.20 -3.24
C ALA A 121 -4.86 -7.54 -1.75
N LEU A 122 -5.17 -6.58 -0.88
CA LEU A 122 -5.17 -6.73 0.57
C LEU A 122 -6.50 -7.28 1.12
N GLY A 123 -7.53 -7.45 0.29
CA GLY A 123 -8.83 -7.97 0.71
C GLY A 123 -9.64 -7.02 1.60
N VAL A 124 -9.45 -5.70 1.46
CA VAL A 124 -10.10 -4.66 2.29
C VAL A 124 -11.17 -3.85 1.52
N MET A 125 -11.89 -4.49 0.60
CA MET A 125 -12.93 -3.88 -0.25
C MET A 125 -14.26 -3.72 0.48
#